data_AF-A0A7J8LAB4-F1
#
_entry.id   AF-A0A7J8LAB4-F1
#
_cell.length_a   1.000
_cell.length_b   1.000
_cell.length_c   1.000
_cell.angle_alpha   90.00
_cell.angle_beta   90.00
_cell.angle_gamma   90.00
#
_symmetry.space_group_name_H-M   'P 1'
#
loop_
_entity.id
_entity.type
_entity.pdbx_description
1 polymer ?
#
loop_
_entity_poly.entity_id
_entity_poly.type
_entity_poly.pdbx_seq_one_letter_code
_entity_poly.pdbx_strand_id
1 'polypeptide(L)'
;EVVAALSIEAKKLGLRILELVSEGLGLESGYFGDKLSEALHLFVNHYPPCPDPSLTLGITKHCDPNLLTILHQGDVHGLQIFNNEEWIGVEPLPNAFVIISNNKLKSGEHRVVTNSRVARTTAAFFIAPSEDSIIEPAISLVGEASVYRAFEYKDFLLDYLSHMGNNEVVLGRFESQSLNNGTPVNAPPIQRGPKFELSRLDHGLDYPSRPKGTLEK
;
A
#
# COMPACT_ATOMS: atom_id res chain seq x y z
N GLU A 1 -0.17 2.27 -28.60
CA GLU A 1 0.92 3.28 -28.51
C GLU A 1 0.94 3.98 -27.16
N VAL A 2 -0.12 4.70 -26.77
CA VAL A 2 -0.18 5.47 -25.50
C VAL A 2 0.02 4.63 -24.23
N VAL A 3 -0.66 3.50 -24.10
CA VAL A 3 -0.55 2.62 -22.91
C VAL A 3 0.88 2.10 -22.73
N ALA A 4 1.54 1.69 -23.82
CA ALA A 4 2.91 1.21 -23.77
C ALA A 4 3.88 2.31 -23.31
N ALA A 5 3.78 3.51 -23.89
CA ALA A 5 4.60 4.65 -23.50
C ALA A 5 4.37 5.04 -22.03
N LEU A 6 3.12 5.10 -21.59
CA LEU A 6 2.78 5.42 -20.20
C LEU A 6 3.30 4.36 -19.22
N SER A 7 3.18 3.07 -19.56
CA SER A 7 3.73 1.98 -18.75
C SER A 7 5.25 2.06 -18.61
N ILE A 8 5.97 2.43 -19.69
CA ILE A 8 7.42 2.64 -19.65
C ILE A 8 7.78 3.77 -18.68
N GLU A 9 7.11 4.92 -18.78
CA GLU A 9 7.39 6.06 -17.91
C GLU A 9 6.97 5.81 -16.46
N ALA A 10 5.83 5.14 -16.23
CA ALA A 10 5.40 4.71 -14.90
C ALA A 10 6.42 3.76 -14.26
N LYS A 11 6.99 2.82 -15.03
CA LYS A 11 8.05 1.93 -14.55
C LYS A 11 9.29 2.71 -14.14
N LYS A 12 9.77 3.62 -14.99
CA LYS A 12 10.93 4.47 -14.68
C LYS A 12 10.71 5.31 -13.42
N LEU A 13 9.54 5.93 -13.29
CA LEU A 13 9.16 6.70 -12.10
C LEU A 13 9.19 5.82 -10.86
N GLY A 14 8.58 4.65 -10.89
CA GLY A 14 8.52 3.78 -9.72
C GLY A 14 9.88 3.22 -9.33
N LEU A 15 10.75 2.86 -10.29
CA LEU A 15 12.14 2.49 -9.99
C LEU A 15 12.90 3.66 -9.34
N ARG A 16 12.69 4.89 -9.80
CA ARG A 16 13.30 6.07 -9.17
C ARG A 16 12.81 6.30 -7.74
N ILE A 17 11.52 6.07 -7.47
CA ILE A 17 10.95 6.14 -6.12
C ILE A 17 11.56 5.04 -5.24
N LEU A 18 11.71 3.82 -5.75
CA LEU A 18 12.31 2.73 -5.01
C LEU A 18 13.77 2.99 -4.65
N GLU A 19 14.56 3.62 -5.53
CA GLU A 19 15.91 4.07 -5.17
C GLU A 19 15.91 5.08 -4.01
N LEU A 20 14.98 6.04 -4.01
CA LEU A 20 14.84 7.00 -2.91
C LEU A 20 14.39 6.33 -1.61
N VAL A 21 13.52 5.31 -1.71
CA VAL A 21 13.12 4.50 -0.55
C VAL A 21 14.31 3.71 -0.02
N SER A 22 15.13 3.10 -0.88
CA SER A 22 16.36 2.41 -0.47
C SER A 22 17.29 3.35 0.29
N GLU A 23 17.56 4.53 -0.26
CA GLU A 23 18.40 5.55 0.36
C GLU A 23 17.84 5.98 1.72
N GLY A 24 16.54 6.30 1.79
CA GLY A 24 15.88 6.73 3.03
C GLY A 24 15.83 5.64 4.11
N LEU A 25 15.90 4.37 3.73
CA LEU A 25 15.99 3.23 4.65
C LEU A 25 17.42 2.84 5.00
N GLY A 26 18.44 3.43 4.36
CA GLY A 26 19.84 3.04 4.52
C GLY A 26 20.19 1.70 3.87
N LEU A 27 19.44 1.30 2.85
CA LEU A 27 19.71 0.13 2.02
C LEU A 27 20.70 0.49 0.90
N GLU A 28 21.38 -0.52 0.36
CA GLU A 28 22.26 -0.34 -0.79
C GLU A 28 21.48 0.16 -2.02
N SER A 29 22.13 0.96 -2.88
CA SER A 29 21.52 1.36 -4.15
C SER A 29 21.23 0.13 -5.02
N GLY A 30 20.09 0.12 -5.69
CA GLY A 30 19.63 -1.05 -6.43
C GLY A 30 19.02 -2.16 -5.58
N TYR A 31 18.79 -1.97 -4.28
CA TYR A 31 18.23 -3.02 -3.40
C TYR A 31 16.94 -3.64 -3.93
N PHE A 32 16.03 -2.83 -4.47
CA PHE A 32 14.77 -3.31 -5.07
C PHE A 32 14.89 -3.65 -6.55
N GLY A 33 16.09 -3.65 -7.12
CA GLY A 33 16.34 -3.92 -8.53
C GLY A 33 16.04 -5.36 -8.95
N ASP A 34 16.33 -5.64 -10.22
CA ASP A 34 16.21 -6.96 -10.83
C ASP A 34 14.83 -7.60 -10.60
N LYS A 35 14.81 -8.81 -10.04
CA LYS A 35 13.60 -9.62 -9.85
C LYS A 35 12.59 -8.97 -8.92
N LEU A 36 13.01 -8.20 -7.90
CA LEU A 36 12.10 -7.61 -6.91
C LEU A 36 11.21 -6.50 -7.47
N SER A 37 11.62 -5.90 -8.60
CA SER A 37 10.83 -4.91 -9.32
C SER A 37 10.81 -5.21 -10.81
N GLU A 38 10.82 -6.47 -11.23
CA GLU A 38 10.80 -6.83 -12.65
C GLU A 38 9.41 -6.56 -13.25
N ALA A 39 8.36 -7.06 -12.61
CA ALA A 39 7.01 -7.05 -13.15
C ALA A 39 6.38 -5.65 -13.11
N LEU A 40 5.58 -5.34 -14.13
CA LEU A 40 4.68 -4.19 -14.16
C LEU A 40 3.31 -4.65 -14.62
N HIS A 41 2.30 -4.46 -13.78
CA HIS A 41 0.91 -4.73 -14.14
C HIS A 41 0.12 -3.42 -14.20
N LEU A 42 -0.68 -3.26 -15.25
CA LEU A 42 -1.62 -2.15 -15.39
C LEU A 42 -3.04 -2.66 -15.19
N PHE A 43 -3.73 -2.09 -14.19
CA PHE A 43 -5.15 -2.30 -13.98
C PHE A 43 -5.90 -1.01 -14.26
N VAL A 44 -6.90 -1.09 -15.14
CA VAL A 44 -7.82 0.02 -15.40
C VAL A 44 -9.15 -0.32 -14.73
N ASN A 45 -9.51 0.45 -13.70
CA ASN A 45 -10.74 0.24 -12.96
C ASN A 45 -11.79 1.26 -13.40
N HIS A 46 -13.03 0.82 -13.59
CA HIS A 46 -14.16 1.68 -13.87
C HIS A 46 -15.28 1.44 -12.85
N TYR A 47 -15.61 2.48 -12.10
CA TYR A 47 -16.65 2.47 -11.07
C TYR A 47 -17.84 3.29 -11.56
N PRO A 48 -18.93 2.67 -12.03
CA PRO A 48 -20.11 3.40 -12.47
C PRO A 48 -20.82 4.07 -11.28
N PRO A 49 -21.74 5.04 -11.53
CA PRO A 49 -22.58 5.60 -10.49
C PRO A 49 -23.40 4.51 -9.77
N CYS A 50 -23.41 4.54 -8.44
CA CYS A 50 -24.13 3.61 -7.60
C CYS A 50 -25.38 4.28 -6.99
N PRO A 51 -26.60 3.76 -7.21
CA PRO A 51 -27.83 4.39 -6.68
C PRO A 51 -27.81 4.58 -5.16
N ASP A 52 -27.21 3.63 -4.43
CA ASP A 52 -27.04 3.70 -2.98
C ASP A 52 -25.57 3.42 -2.59
N PRO A 53 -24.72 4.46 -2.55
CA PRO A 53 -23.30 4.30 -2.23
C PRO A 53 -23.04 3.94 -0.76
N SER A 54 -24.06 3.97 0.11
CA SER A 54 -23.91 3.56 1.52
C SER A 54 -23.87 2.05 1.70
N LEU A 55 -24.40 1.29 0.74
CA LEU A 55 -24.54 -0.17 0.80
C LEU A 55 -23.42 -0.93 0.09
N THR A 56 -22.53 -0.25 -0.64
CA THR A 56 -21.47 -0.93 -1.41
C THR A 56 -20.21 -0.10 -1.56
N LEU A 57 -19.09 -0.80 -1.73
CA LEU A 57 -17.79 -0.24 -2.07
C LEU A 57 -17.48 -0.53 -3.54
N GLY A 58 -16.70 0.36 -4.17
CA GLY A 58 -16.14 0.13 -5.49
C GLY A 58 -15.05 -0.94 -5.44
N ILE A 59 -14.19 -0.88 -4.42
CA ILE A 59 -13.27 -1.97 -4.02
C ILE A 59 -13.30 -2.06 -2.50
N THR A 60 -13.37 -3.29 -1.99
CA THR A 60 -13.29 -3.59 -0.55
C THR A 60 -11.96 -3.14 0.06
N LYS A 61 -11.92 -3.02 1.39
CA LYS A 61 -10.66 -2.69 2.08
C LYS A 61 -9.61 -3.79 1.84
N HIS A 62 -8.40 -3.39 1.48
CA HIS A 62 -7.27 -4.28 1.25
C HIS A 62 -5.94 -3.54 1.37
N CYS A 63 -4.86 -4.32 1.40
CA CYS A 63 -3.49 -3.86 1.20
C CYS A 63 -3.02 -4.40 -0.15
N ASP A 64 -2.34 -3.59 -0.94
CA ASP A 64 -1.81 -4.06 -2.22
C ASP A 64 -0.77 -5.18 -2.01
N PRO A 65 -0.73 -6.25 -2.83
CA PRO A 65 0.22 -7.35 -2.65
C PRO A 65 1.59 -7.08 -3.27
N ASN A 66 1.75 -5.97 -3.99
CA ASN A 66 2.96 -5.63 -4.75
C ASN A 66 3.92 -4.72 -3.96
N LEU A 67 5.06 -4.37 -4.57
CA LEU A 67 6.10 -3.55 -3.94
C LEU A 67 5.71 -2.07 -3.90
N LEU A 68 5.27 -1.54 -5.05
CA LEU A 68 4.87 -0.14 -5.20
C LEU A 68 3.69 0.01 -6.15
N THR A 69 2.70 0.81 -5.78
CA THR A 69 1.56 1.18 -6.62
C THR A 69 1.64 2.65 -7.00
N ILE A 70 1.52 2.94 -8.28
CA ILE A 70 1.39 4.29 -8.83
C ILE A 70 -0.01 4.42 -9.43
N LEU A 71 -0.83 5.30 -8.86
CA LEU A 71 -2.22 5.46 -9.23
C LEU A 71 -2.48 6.80 -9.92
N HIS A 72 -2.95 6.74 -11.15
CA HIS A 72 -3.64 7.86 -11.80
C HIS A 72 -5.13 7.81 -11.46
N GLN A 73 -5.57 8.63 -10.51
CA GLN A 73 -6.91 8.55 -9.95
C GLN A 73 -7.99 9.36 -10.70
N GLY A 74 -7.61 10.16 -11.70
CA GLY A 74 -8.52 11.09 -12.37
C GLY A 74 -8.98 12.22 -11.44
N ASP A 75 -10.14 12.80 -11.73
CA ASP A 75 -10.67 13.98 -11.02
C ASP A 75 -11.87 13.68 -10.11
N VAL A 76 -12.22 12.39 -9.96
CA VAL A 76 -13.39 11.96 -9.18
C VAL A 76 -12.93 11.31 -7.87
N HIS A 77 -13.43 11.83 -6.75
CA HIS A 77 -13.17 11.27 -5.42
C HIS A 77 -13.65 9.82 -5.33
N GLY A 78 -12.97 9.05 -4.48
CA GLY A 78 -13.39 7.68 -4.19
C GLY A 78 -12.36 6.87 -3.42
N LEU A 79 -11.07 7.12 -3.62
CA LEU A 79 -10.03 6.47 -2.84
C LEU A 79 -10.06 6.95 -1.39
N GLN A 80 -10.02 5.99 -0.45
CA GLN A 80 -9.82 6.25 0.97
C GLN A 80 -8.69 5.39 1.50
N ILE A 81 -7.86 5.96 2.37
CA ILE A 81 -6.81 5.27 3.11
C ILE A 81 -7.19 5.18 4.58
N PHE A 82 -6.83 4.09 5.25
CA PHE A 82 -7.06 3.92 6.67
C PHE A 82 -5.85 4.42 7.45
N ASN A 83 -6.06 5.40 8.33
CA ASN A 83 -5.02 5.99 9.15
C ASN A 83 -5.60 6.43 10.49
N ASN A 84 -4.90 6.16 11.60
CA ASN A 84 -5.33 6.52 12.95
C ASN A 84 -6.79 6.12 13.28
N GLU A 85 -7.15 4.88 12.96
CA GLU A 85 -8.49 4.32 13.19
C GLU A 85 -9.63 4.95 12.35
N GLU A 86 -9.29 5.79 11.37
CA GLU A 86 -10.25 6.50 10.52
C GLU A 86 -9.98 6.31 9.02
N TRP A 87 -11.06 6.42 8.23
CA TRP A 87 -10.97 6.44 6.76
C TRP A 87 -10.82 7.87 6.25
N ILE A 88 -9.69 8.17 5.64
CA ILE A 88 -9.35 9.48 5.10
C ILE A 88 -9.46 9.44 3.58
N GLY A 89 -10.26 10.35 3.00
CA GLY A 89 -10.38 10.51 1.55
C GLY A 89 -9.10 11.11 0.95
N VAL A 90 -8.65 10.54 -0.16
CA VAL A 90 -7.53 11.09 -0.94
C VAL A 90 -8.09 12.07 -1.96
N GLU A 91 -7.61 13.31 -1.92
CA GLU A 91 -8.04 14.37 -2.86
C GLU A 91 -7.47 14.11 -4.26
N PRO A 92 -8.31 14.10 -5.31
CA PRO A 92 -7.87 14.14 -6.69
C PRO A 92 -7.15 15.46 -6.98
N LEU A 93 -5.89 15.36 -7.40
CA LEU A 93 -5.08 16.52 -7.78
C LEU A 93 -4.74 16.43 -9.27
N PRO A 94 -4.98 17.49 -10.06
CA PRO A 94 -4.61 17.51 -11.47
C PRO A 94 -3.12 17.25 -11.66
N ASN A 95 -2.78 16.42 -12.65
CA ASN A 95 -1.40 16.07 -13.00
C ASN A 95 -0.58 15.42 -11.87
N ALA A 96 -1.25 14.77 -10.90
CA ALA A 96 -0.59 14.08 -9.81
C ALA A 96 -0.87 12.56 -9.84
N PHE A 97 0.10 11.80 -9.35
CA PHE A 97 -0.07 10.38 -9.04
C PHE A 97 -0.11 10.18 -7.53
N VAL A 98 -0.90 9.20 -7.10
CA VAL A 98 -0.87 8.70 -5.71
C VAL A 98 0.11 7.54 -5.65
N ILE A 99 0.98 7.55 -4.64
CA ILE A 99 1.96 6.48 -4.40
C ILE A 99 1.53 5.70 -3.16
N ILE A 100 1.39 4.39 -3.29
CA ILE A 100 1.10 3.47 -2.18
C ILE A 100 2.26 2.46 -2.13
N SER A 101 2.94 2.36 -0.98
CA SER A 101 4.15 1.54 -0.82
C SER A 101 4.04 0.56 0.33
N ASN A 102 4.73 -0.57 0.21
CA ASN A 102 4.80 -1.62 1.23
C ASN A 102 6.24 -1.81 1.72
N ASN A 103 6.56 -1.41 2.96
CA ASN A 103 7.84 -1.74 3.60
C ASN A 103 7.81 -1.52 5.13
N LYS A 104 8.90 -1.01 5.75
CA LYS A 104 8.90 -0.33 7.06
C LYS A 104 7.78 0.72 7.18
N LEU A 105 7.35 1.26 6.04
CA LEU A 105 6.07 1.93 5.88
C LEU A 105 4.99 0.84 5.75
N LYS A 106 4.24 0.59 6.82
CA LYS A 106 3.10 -0.35 6.81
C LYS A 106 2.29 -0.16 5.54
N SER A 107 1.97 -1.27 4.86
CA SER A 107 1.06 -1.25 3.72
C SER A 107 -0.23 -0.54 4.13
N GLY A 108 -0.54 0.56 3.46
CA GLY A 108 -1.72 1.35 3.77
C GLY A 108 -2.97 0.56 3.38
N GLU A 109 -3.77 0.14 4.38
CA GLU A 109 -5.09 -0.41 4.10
C GLU A 109 -5.92 0.69 3.41
N HIS A 110 -6.48 0.38 2.25
CA HIS A 110 -7.21 1.35 1.44
C HIS A 110 -8.44 0.70 0.82
N ARG A 111 -9.41 1.54 0.44
CA ARG A 111 -10.67 1.11 -0.21
C ARG A 111 -11.12 2.15 -1.23
N VAL A 112 -12.09 1.79 -2.05
CA VAL A 112 -12.75 2.73 -2.95
C VAL A 112 -14.22 2.82 -2.60
N VAL A 113 -14.71 4.00 -2.25
CA VAL A 113 -16.14 4.29 -2.10
C VAL A 113 -16.76 4.68 -3.44
N THR A 114 -18.05 4.43 -3.59
CA THR A 114 -18.81 4.81 -4.80
C THR A 114 -19.56 6.12 -4.57
N ASN A 115 -20.15 6.66 -5.64
CA ASN A 115 -21.06 7.80 -5.58
C ASN A 115 -22.21 7.61 -6.56
N SER A 116 -23.32 8.32 -6.39
CA SER A 116 -24.54 8.12 -7.19
C SER A 116 -24.64 8.94 -8.47
N ARG A 117 -23.61 9.72 -8.81
CA ARG A 117 -23.72 10.76 -9.86
C ARG A 117 -22.73 10.58 -11.00
N VAL A 118 -21.47 10.32 -10.70
CA VAL A 118 -20.36 10.42 -11.64
C VAL A 118 -19.53 9.14 -11.60
N ALA A 119 -19.28 8.56 -12.77
CA ALA A 119 -18.41 7.41 -12.89
C ALA A 119 -16.96 7.81 -12.58
N ARG A 120 -16.19 6.90 -11.97
CA ARG A 120 -14.76 7.09 -11.69
C ARG A 120 -13.96 6.08 -12.49
N THR A 121 -12.92 6.53 -13.20
CA THR A 121 -11.98 5.64 -13.90
C THR A 121 -10.57 5.89 -13.40
N THR A 122 -9.82 4.84 -13.12
CA THR A 122 -8.43 4.93 -12.67
C THR A 122 -7.51 4.00 -13.43
N ALA A 123 -6.24 4.38 -13.54
CA ALA A 123 -5.17 3.50 -14.00
C ALA A 123 -4.18 3.27 -12.84
N ALA A 124 -4.07 2.02 -12.37
CA ALA A 124 -3.14 1.60 -11.34
C ALA A 124 -2.00 0.81 -11.96
N PHE A 125 -0.76 1.26 -11.71
CA PHE A 125 0.46 0.61 -12.13
C PHE A 125 1.10 -0.06 -10.92
N PHE A 126 1.13 -1.38 -10.93
CA PHE A 126 1.70 -2.19 -9.87
C PHE A 126 3.10 -2.64 -10.26
N ILE A 127 4.11 -2.17 -9.55
CA ILE A 127 5.47 -2.69 -9.62
C ILE A 127 5.57 -3.82 -8.61
N ALA A 128 5.87 -5.01 -9.11
CA ALA A 128 5.89 -6.22 -8.31
C ALA A 128 7.16 -7.03 -8.57
N PRO A 129 7.51 -7.93 -7.63
CA PRO A 129 8.50 -8.95 -7.87
C PRO A 129 8.10 -9.90 -9.00
N SER A 130 9.08 -10.58 -9.60
CA SER A 130 8.84 -11.77 -10.42
C SER A 130 8.22 -12.88 -9.56
N GLU A 131 7.43 -13.77 -10.15
CA GLU A 131 6.75 -14.84 -9.40
C GLU A 131 7.73 -15.76 -8.65
N ASP A 132 8.91 -16.00 -9.24
CA ASP A 132 9.99 -16.81 -8.67
C ASP A 132 10.94 -16.04 -7.74
N SER A 133 10.64 -14.77 -7.44
CA SER A 133 11.40 -13.98 -6.47
C SER A 133 11.25 -14.56 -5.06
N ILE A 134 12.35 -14.65 -4.34
CA ILE A 134 12.34 -14.89 -2.90
C ILE A 134 12.16 -13.53 -2.20
N ILE A 135 11.09 -13.42 -1.44
CA ILE A 135 10.78 -12.26 -0.60
C ILE A 135 11.23 -12.58 0.81
N GLU A 136 12.07 -11.73 1.37
CA GLU A 136 12.56 -11.87 2.72
C GLU A 136 12.80 -10.51 3.39
N PRO A 137 12.75 -10.46 4.72
CA PRO A 137 13.06 -9.25 5.48
C PRO A 137 14.49 -8.78 5.21
N ALA A 138 14.66 -7.48 4.98
CA ALA A 138 15.98 -6.87 4.91
C ALA A 138 16.66 -6.97 6.30
N ILE A 139 17.64 -7.88 6.43
CA ILE A 139 18.32 -8.14 7.71
C ILE A 139 18.94 -6.87 8.31
N SER A 140 19.48 -5.99 7.47
CA SER A 140 20.01 -4.68 7.88
C SER A 140 18.98 -3.78 8.56
N LEU A 141 17.68 -4.01 8.34
CA LEU A 141 16.58 -3.20 8.87
C LEU A 141 15.91 -3.78 10.11
N VAL A 142 15.86 -5.11 10.24
CA VAL A 142 15.10 -5.82 11.29
C VAL A 142 15.98 -6.64 12.25
N GLY A 143 17.26 -6.85 11.93
CA GLY A 143 18.18 -7.70 12.70
C GLY A 143 17.80 -9.18 12.64
N GLU A 144 18.29 -9.97 13.60
CA GLU A 144 18.07 -11.43 13.65
C GLU A 144 16.65 -11.82 14.11
N ALA A 145 15.89 -10.89 14.68
CA ALA A 145 14.56 -11.12 15.24
C ALA A 145 13.43 -10.78 14.23
N SER A 146 13.50 -11.31 13.01
CA SER A 146 12.44 -11.09 12.03
C SER A 146 11.16 -11.87 12.36
N VAL A 147 10.03 -11.16 12.32
CA VAL A 147 8.68 -11.74 12.44
C VAL A 147 8.29 -12.57 11.22
N TYR A 148 8.85 -12.29 10.04
CA TYR A 148 8.53 -13.00 8.80
C TYR A 148 9.70 -13.84 8.29
N ARG A 149 9.39 -15.00 7.71
CA ARG A 149 10.36 -15.89 7.03
C ARG A 149 10.48 -15.53 5.54
N ALA A 150 11.50 -16.07 4.88
CA ALA A 150 11.59 -16.03 3.42
C ALA A 150 10.49 -16.89 2.75
N PHE A 151 9.97 -16.43 1.61
CA PHE A 151 8.98 -17.14 0.79
C PHE A 151 9.05 -16.76 -0.69
N GLU A 152 8.54 -17.60 -1.58
CA GLU A 152 8.38 -17.24 -3.00
C GLU A 152 7.20 -16.29 -3.18
N TYR A 153 7.36 -15.25 -3.99
CA TYR A 153 6.32 -14.25 -4.23
C TYR A 153 5.03 -14.86 -4.81
N LYS A 154 5.15 -15.90 -5.66
CA LYS A 154 3.98 -16.63 -6.18
C LYS A 154 3.11 -17.22 -5.07
N ASP A 155 3.71 -17.75 -4.00
CA ASP A 155 2.97 -18.41 -2.92
C ASP A 155 2.18 -17.36 -2.12
N PHE A 156 2.80 -16.20 -1.88
CA PHE A 156 2.12 -15.05 -1.29
C PHE A 156 0.96 -14.56 -2.15
N LEU A 157 1.16 -14.43 -3.46
CA LEU A 157 0.11 -13.97 -4.36
C LEU A 157 -1.07 -14.95 -4.42
N LEU A 158 -0.81 -16.26 -4.48
CA LEU A 158 -1.86 -17.28 -4.45
C LEU A 158 -2.66 -17.23 -3.14
N ASP A 159 -1.97 -17.11 -1.99
CA ASP A 159 -2.63 -17.02 -0.70
C ASP A 159 -3.45 -15.72 -0.58
N TYR A 160 -2.90 -14.59 -1.03
CA TYR A 160 -3.57 -13.30 -1.10
C TYR A 160 -4.89 -13.36 -1.90
N LEU A 161 -4.87 -13.97 -3.08
CA LEU A 161 -6.05 -14.15 -3.91
C LEU A 161 -7.08 -15.07 -3.25
N SER A 162 -6.63 -16.15 -2.61
CA SER A 162 -7.52 -17.12 -1.94
C SER A 162 -8.24 -16.55 -0.71
N HIS A 163 -7.67 -15.52 -0.06
CA HIS A 163 -8.24 -14.84 1.09
C HIS A 163 -8.81 -13.45 0.75
N MET A 164 -9.06 -13.17 -0.53
CA MET A 164 -9.68 -11.92 -1.00
C MET A 164 -8.96 -10.65 -0.52
N GLY A 165 -7.63 -10.70 -0.41
CA GLY A 165 -6.80 -9.58 0.03
C GLY A 165 -6.86 -9.27 1.53
N ASN A 166 -7.31 -10.21 2.37
CA ASN A 166 -7.23 -10.08 3.82
C ASN A 166 -5.77 -10.23 4.31
N ASN A 167 -5.10 -9.08 4.42
CA ASN A 167 -3.67 -9.01 4.73
C ASN A 167 -3.29 -9.65 6.07
N GLU A 168 -4.14 -9.59 7.09
CA GLU A 168 -3.86 -10.17 8.41
C GLU A 168 -3.76 -11.70 8.32
N VAL A 169 -4.71 -12.33 7.62
CA VAL A 169 -4.71 -13.78 7.41
C VAL A 169 -3.55 -14.22 6.53
N VAL A 170 -3.26 -13.45 5.48
CA VAL A 170 -2.19 -13.77 4.53
C VAL A 170 -0.83 -13.67 5.20
N LEU A 171 -0.51 -12.52 5.81
CA LEU A 171 0.79 -12.31 6.46
C LEU A 171 1.06 -13.28 7.60
N GLY A 172 0.03 -13.66 8.37
CA GLY A 172 0.16 -14.64 9.45
C GLY A 172 0.73 -15.99 8.99
N ARG A 173 0.53 -16.39 7.74
CA ARG A 173 1.06 -17.64 7.17
C ARG A 173 2.54 -17.58 6.80
N PHE A 174 3.09 -16.37 6.74
CA PHE A 174 4.50 -16.10 6.43
C PHE A 174 5.28 -15.67 7.68
N GLU A 175 4.68 -15.76 8.87
CA GLU A 175 5.40 -15.52 10.12
C GLU A 175 6.43 -16.63 10.40
N SER A 176 7.53 -16.23 11.05
CA SER A 176 8.60 -17.11 11.52
C SER A 176 8.06 -18.07 12.58
N GLN A 177 8.29 -19.37 12.39
CA GLN A 177 7.81 -20.42 13.32
C GLN A 177 8.39 -20.31 14.74
N SER A 178 9.46 -19.54 14.94
CA SER A 178 10.05 -19.29 16.26
C SER A 178 9.13 -18.54 17.23
N LEU A 179 8.06 -17.89 16.74
CA LEU A 179 7.03 -17.25 17.57
C LEU A 179 5.84 -18.18 17.91
N ASN A 180 5.73 -19.35 17.27
CA ASN A 180 4.59 -20.26 17.39
C ASN A 180 4.82 -21.48 18.30
N ASN A 181 5.93 -21.54 19.03
CA ASN A 181 6.12 -22.57 20.05
C ASN A 181 5.38 -22.21 21.35
N GLY A 182 4.08 -22.44 21.36
CA GLY A 182 3.35 -22.85 22.56
C GLY A 182 2.14 -22.01 22.96
N THR A 183 1.01 -22.21 22.29
CA THR A 183 -0.30 -22.26 22.97
C THR A 183 -1.24 -23.20 22.20
N PRO A 184 -1.83 -24.23 22.84
CA PRO A 184 -2.87 -25.04 22.21
C PRO A 184 -4.07 -24.16 21.84
N VAL A 185 -4.70 -24.47 20.71
CA VAL A 185 -5.97 -23.91 20.23
C VAL A 185 -7.07 -24.23 21.27
N ASN A 186 -7.19 -23.41 22.31
CA ASN A 186 -8.33 -23.21 23.23
C ASN A 186 -7.89 -22.45 24.50
N ALA A 187 -7.42 -21.21 24.37
CA ALA A 187 -7.23 -20.30 25.49
C ALA A 187 -8.14 -19.06 25.34
N PRO A 188 -8.74 -18.56 26.44
CA PRO A 188 -9.61 -17.38 26.41
C PRO A 188 -8.82 -16.12 26.02
N PRO A 189 -9.48 -15.04 25.56
CA PRO A 189 -8.79 -13.89 24.96
C PRO A 189 -7.77 -13.27 25.92
N ILE A 190 -6.54 -13.13 25.43
CA ILE A 190 -5.43 -12.49 26.13
C ILE A 190 -5.77 -11.01 26.31
N GLN A 191 -5.78 -10.54 27.56
CA GLN A 191 -5.88 -9.10 27.86
C GLN A 191 -4.68 -8.36 27.26
N ARG A 192 -4.95 -7.38 26.40
CA ARG A 192 -3.92 -6.51 25.80
C ARG A 192 -3.18 -5.77 26.92
N GLY A 193 -1.86 -5.98 27.02
CA GLY A 193 -0.97 -5.15 27.82
C GLY A 193 -0.95 -3.69 27.33
N PRO A 194 -0.32 -2.78 28.10
CA PRO A 194 -0.43 -1.34 27.85
C PRO A 194 0.14 -0.96 26.48
N LYS A 195 -0.61 -0.15 25.73
CA LYS A 195 -0.15 0.51 24.50
C LYS A 195 1.08 1.34 24.85
N PHE A 196 2.22 1.08 24.21
CA PHE A 196 3.32 2.04 24.21
C PHE A 196 2.91 3.24 23.34
N GLU A 197 2.73 4.40 23.96
CA GLU A 197 2.63 5.67 23.27
C GLU A 197 3.97 5.98 22.59
N LEU A 198 3.96 6.08 21.25
CA LEU A 198 5.02 6.75 20.52
C LEU A 198 4.91 8.24 20.83
N SER A 199 5.82 8.73 21.67
CA SER A 199 6.01 10.16 21.88
C SER A 199 6.43 10.83 20.57
N ARG A 200 5.74 11.93 20.23
CA ARG A 200 6.07 12.79 19.09
C ARG A 200 7.52 13.25 19.19
N LEU A 201 8.34 12.91 18.20
CA LEU A 201 9.50 13.70 17.84
C LEU A 201 9.01 14.82 16.91
N ASP A 202 8.66 15.96 17.50
CA ASP A 202 8.43 17.20 16.77
C ASP A 202 9.77 17.69 16.20
N HIS A 203 10.08 17.29 14.97
CA HIS A 203 10.99 18.07 14.14
C HIS A 203 10.16 19.15 13.46
N GLY A 204 10.18 20.35 14.05
CA GLY A 204 9.50 21.54 13.55
C GLY A 204 9.92 21.86 12.12
N LEU A 205 9.07 21.48 11.17
CA LEU A 205 9.01 22.06 9.84
C LEU A 205 7.77 22.95 9.81
N ASP A 206 8.02 24.24 10.04
CA ASP A 206 7.03 25.30 10.03
C ASP A 206 6.58 25.53 8.57
N TYR A 207 5.39 25.04 8.22
CA TYR A 207 4.80 25.33 6.91
C TYR A 207 4.11 26.69 6.96
N PRO A 208 4.46 27.65 6.08
CA PRO A 208 3.80 28.94 6.04
C PRO A 208 2.32 28.77 5.65
N SER A 209 1.44 29.23 6.52
CA SER A 209 -0.01 29.27 6.29
C SER A 209 -0.32 30.25 5.16
N ARG A 210 -1.02 29.75 4.12
CA ARG A 210 -1.46 30.56 2.98
C ARG A 210 -2.57 31.54 3.43
N PRO A 211 -2.52 32.83 3.07
CA PRO A 211 -3.55 33.78 3.46
C PRO A 211 -4.90 33.42 2.81
N LYS A 212 -5.96 33.45 3.62
CA LYS A 212 -7.35 33.32 3.16
C LYS A 212 -7.67 34.51 2.26
N GLY A 213 -7.88 34.25 0.96
CA GLY A 213 -8.46 35.23 0.05
C GLY A 213 -9.92 35.46 0.41
N THR A 214 -10.24 36.68 0.81
CA THR A 214 -11.60 37.20 0.92
C THR A 214 -12.16 37.42 -0.49
N LEU A 215 -13.24 36.73 -0.83
CA LEU A 215 -14.13 37.10 -1.92
C LEU A 215 -15.03 38.23 -1.41
N GLU A 216 -14.74 39.47 -1.77
CA GLU A 216 -15.74 40.53 -1.80
C GLU A 216 -16.54 40.46 -3.12
N LYS A 217 -17.79 40.90 -3.00
CA LYS A 217 -18.95 40.67 -3.87
C LYS A 217 -18.84 41.22 -5.30
#